data_AF-A0A661NLI8-F1
#
_entry.id   AF-A0A661NLI8-F1
#
_cell.length_a   1.000
_cell.length_b   1.000
_cell.length_c   1.000
_cell.angle_alpha   90.00
_cell.angle_beta   90.00
_cell.angle_gamma   90.00
#
_symmetry.space_group_name_H-M   'P 1'
#
loop_
_entity.id
_entity.type
_entity.pdbx_description
1 polymer ?
#
loop_
_entity_poly.entity_id
_entity_poly.type
_entity_poly.pdbx_seq_one_letter_code
_entity_poly.pdbx_strand_id
1 'polypeptide(L)'
;MSKTSGAGWVRLSGFMGLVVVLCVLVLACGSRSQGFFDESGVGAAGAGGQGGTTSTTTEPQGGSGGSSPSETRFVLSFISDVEESIWVNETDPAWTSGHWLTIERGGMAIRKSMACETCSCDECPNCPVCGQPCPTAIEVASGGAADYLWSGFEYPSADCPSAPGQTCLDQVAAPAGIYTAVFCWGLSYEGTPPCPADVVDINCAEVQFVHPDPDGVVEYLVNHGG
;
A
#
# COMPACT_ATOMS: atom_id res chain seq x y z
N MET A 1 7.80 -36.30 -66.07
CA MET A 1 8.67 -35.66 -65.07
C MET A 1 7.78 -35.34 -63.88
N SER A 2 7.60 -36.29 -62.95
CA SER A 2 8.24 -36.32 -61.61
C SER A 2 7.86 -35.08 -60.80
N LYS A 3 7.14 -35.15 -59.66
CA LYS A 3 7.54 -35.83 -58.42
C LYS A 3 6.37 -35.90 -57.42
N THR A 4 6.47 -36.87 -56.53
CA THR A 4 5.54 -37.39 -55.51
C THR A 4 5.69 -36.75 -54.12
N SER A 5 4.66 -36.95 -53.28
CA SER A 5 4.66 -37.10 -51.80
C SER A 5 5.01 -35.87 -50.94
N GLY A 6 4.48 -35.67 -49.74
CA GLY A 6 3.59 -36.50 -48.91
C GLY A 6 3.22 -35.77 -47.61
N ALA A 7 2.09 -36.17 -47.02
CA ALA A 7 1.62 -35.70 -45.72
C ALA A 7 2.44 -36.34 -44.60
N GLY A 8 3.06 -35.52 -43.75
CA GLY A 8 3.74 -35.95 -42.53
C GLY A 8 2.91 -35.61 -41.30
N TRP A 9 2.34 -36.63 -40.65
CA TRP A 9 1.78 -36.54 -39.31
C TRP A 9 2.91 -36.69 -38.30
N VAL A 10 3.15 -35.66 -37.49
CA VAL A 10 4.08 -35.74 -36.35
C VAL A 10 3.32 -36.23 -35.13
N ARG A 11 3.60 -37.46 -34.70
CA ARG A 11 3.21 -37.97 -33.38
C ARG A 11 4.27 -37.54 -32.36
N LEU A 12 3.95 -36.55 -31.52
CA LEU A 12 4.73 -36.27 -30.32
C LEU A 12 4.35 -37.30 -29.25
N SER A 13 5.29 -38.18 -28.96
CA SER A 13 5.21 -39.22 -27.95
C SER A 13 5.91 -38.72 -26.68
N GLY A 14 5.20 -38.80 -25.56
CA GLY A 14 5.74 -39.12 -24.23
C GLY A 14 6.87 -38.27 -23.66
N PHE A 15 6.52 -37.38 -22.73
CA PHE A 15 7.38 -37.09 -21.58
C PHE A 15 6.51 -37.12 -20.31
N MET A 16 6.43 -38.29 -19.68
CA MET A 16 5.97 -38.45 -18.31
C MET A 16 7.14 -38.01 -17.41
N GLY A 17 7.24 -36.70 -17.19
CA GLY A 17 8.17 -36.11 -16.24
C GLY A 17 7.67 -36.36 -14.82
N LEU A 18 8.39 -37.21 -14.10
CA LEU A 18 8.25 -37.46 -12.67
C LEU A 18 8.43 -36.13 -11.90
N VAL A 19 7.33 -35.49 -11.50
CA VAL A 19 7.38 -34.29 -10.63
C VAL A 19 7.68 -34.77 -9.20
N VAL A 20 8.93 -34.66 -8.80
CA VAL A 20 9.37 -34.83 -7.41
C VAL A 20 8.97 -33.56 -6.66
N VAL A 21 7.81 -33.59 -5.99
CA VAL A 21 7.37 -32.53 -5.09
C VAL A 21 8.27 -32.56 -3.85
N LEU A 22 9.29 -31.70 -3.84
CA LEU A 22 10.10 -31.43 -2.67
C LEU A 22 9.32 -30.45 -1.78
N CYS A 23 8.54 -30.99 -0.83
CA CYS A 23 7.95 -30.19 0.25
C CYS A 23 9.06 -29.64 1.15
N VAL A 24 9.51 -28.42 0.89
CA VAL A 24 10.32 -27.65 1.83
C VAL A 24 9.37 -27.02 2.85
N LEU A 25 9.28 -27.66 4.01
CA LEU A 25 8.62 -27.14 5.21
C LEU A 25 9.44 -25.95 5.73
N VAL A 26 9.06 -24.73 5.36
CA VAL A 26 9.59 -23.52 5.99
C VAL A 26 8.89 -23.37 7.34
N LEU A 27 9.62 -23.71 8.41
CA LEU A 27 9.24 -23.33 9.77
C LEU A 27 9.29 -21.80 9.89
N ALA A 28 8.12 -21.17 9.83
CA ALA A 28 7.95 -19.80 10.28
C ALA A 28 8.15 -19.73 11.79
N CYS A 29 9.33 -19.31 12.24
CA CYS A 29 9.58 -18.96 13.63
C CYS A 29 8.99 -17.57 13.86
N GLY A 30 7.79 -17.53 14.44
CA GLY A 30 7.13 -16.30 14.86
C GLY A 30 7.83 -15.71 16.08
N SER A 31 8.36 -14.49 15.94
CA SER A 31 8.78 -13.67 17.06
C SER A 31 7.77 -12.54 17.25
N ARG A 32 6.77 -12.81 18.11
CA ARG A 32 5.95 -11.78 18.75
C ARG A 32 6.81 -11.08 19.81
N SER A 33 7.16 -9.82 19.62
CA SER A 33 7.59 -8.94 20.72
C SER A 33 6.36 -8.23 21.28
N GLN A 34 5.92 -8.71 22.45
CA GLN A 34 4.93 -8.06 23.31
C GLN A 34 5.54 -6.82 23.98
N GLY A 35 4.67 -5.87 24.31
CA GLY A 35 5.01 -4.53 24.76
C GLY A 35 5.73 -4.41 26.10
N PHE A 36 6.11 -3.16 26.39
CA PHE A 36 6.42 -2.68 27.72
C PHE A 36 5.48 -1.51 28.00
N PHE A 37 4.46 -1.76 28.82
CA PHE A 37 3.74 -0.73 29.54
C PHE A 37 4.60 -0.36 30.75
N ASP A 38 5.01 0.90 30.84
CA ASP A 38 5.59 1.45 32.07
C ASP A 38 4.45 2.09 32.88
N GLU A 39 3.93 1.31 33.84
CA GLU A 39 3.24 1.82 35.02
C GLU A 39 4.30 2.31 36.01
N SER A 40 4.32 3.61 36.34
CA SER A 40 4.61 4.13 37.68
C SER A 40 4.67 5.66 37.69
N GLY A 41 3.69 6.30 38.32
CA GLY A 41 3.66 7.76 38.49
C GLY A 41 2.63 8.24 39.50
N VAL A 42 2.67 7.69 40.71
CA VAL A 42 1.95 8.17 41.89
C VAL A 42 2.38 9.60 42.24
N GLY A 43 1.45 10.54 42.39
CA GLY A 43 1.79 11.86 42.92
C GLY A 43 0.65 12.87 43.07
N ALA A 44 0.32 13.14 44.34
CA ALA A 44 -0.22 14.38 44.90
C ALA A 44 -1.75 14.63 44.88
N ALA A 45 -2.31 14.46 46.07
CA ALA A 45 -3.57 15.03 46.52
C ALA A 45 -3.53 16.56 46.53
N GLY A 46 -4.62 17.19 46.09
CA GLY A 46 -4.90 18.62 46.26
C GLY A 46 -6.40 18.84 46.37
N ALA A 47 -6.84 19.19 47.57
CA ALA A 47 -8.24 19.43 47.91
C ALA A 47 -8.69 20.86 47.60
N GLY A 48 -9.98 21.02 47.28
CA GLY A 48 -10.75 22.23 47.58
C GLY A 48 -11.14 23.09 46.38
N GLY A 49 -12.44 23.16 46.06
CA GLY A 49 -12.98 24.16 45.14
C GLY A 49 -14.48 23.99 44.91
N GLN A 50 -15.27 24.91 45.43
CA GLN A 50 -16.73 24.91 45.51
C GLN A 50 -17.43 25.18 44.16
N GLY A 51 -18.63 24.61 44.03
CA GLY A 51 -19.85 25.32 43.61
C GLY A 51 -19.86 25.99 42.23
N GLY A 52 -20.38 25.26 41.24
CA GLY A 52 -20.85 25.83 39.98
C GLY A 52 -21.89 24.91 39.35
N THR A 53 -23.18 25.22 39.54
CA THR A 53 -24.27 24.61 38.80
C THR A 53 -24.24 25.13 37.36
N THR A 54 -23.52 24.42 36.48
CA THR A 54 -23.59 24.64 35.04
C THR A 54 -24.70 23.77 34.48
N SER A 55 -25.82 24.39 34.08
CA SER A 55 -26.87 23.74 33.31
C SER A 55 -26.27 23.20 32.01
N THR A 56 -25.96 21.91 31.99
CA THR A 56 -25.52 21.21 30.79
C THR A 56 -26.76 21.01 29.93
N THR A 57 -26.93 21.83 28.90
CA THR A 57 -27.79 21.50 27.77
C THR A 57 -27.18 20.26 27.13
N THR A 58 -27.72 19.09 27.48
CA THR A 58 -27.46 17.85 26.76
C THR A 58 -28.09 18.01 25.38
N GLU A 59 -27.31 18.53 24.43
CA GLU A 59 -27.58 18.32 23.02
C GLU A 59 -27.70 16.80 22.82
N PRO A 60 -28.69 16.32 22.08
CA PRO A 60 -28.72 14.92 21.70
C PRO A 60 -27.43 14.69 20.91
N GLN A 61 -26.49 13.94 21.50
CA GLN A 61 -25.46 13.28 20.73
C GLN A 61 -26.21 12.38 19.77
N GLY A 62 -26.49 12.92 18.59
CA GLY A 62 -26.87 12.14 17.42
C GLY A 62 -25.74 11.16 17.27
N GLY A 63 -25.99 9.93 17.72
CA GLY A 63 -25.09 8.82 17.51
C GLY A 63 -24.94 8.70 16.01
N SER A 64 -23.90 9.33 15.47
CA SER A 64 -23.31 8.93 14.21
C SER A 64 -22.94 7.47 14.44
N GLY A 65 -23.83 6.56 14.04
CA GLY A 65 -23.48 5.21 13.65
C GLY A 65 -22.59 5.30 12.43
N GLY A 66 -21.43 5.95 12.59
CA GLY A 66 -20.40 6.07 11.60
C GLY A 66 -19.87 4.68 11.43
N SER A 67 -20.34 4.01 10.40
CA SER A 67 -19.73 2.79 9.87
C SER A 67 -18.22 3.04 9.85
N SER A 68 -17.45 2.26 10.60
CA SER A 68 -16.00 2.30 10.48
C SER A 68 -15.67 2.11 8.99
N PRO A 69 -14.76 2.92 8.42
CA PRO A 69 -14.40 2.76 7.03
C PRO A 69 -13.94 1.32 6.78
N SER A 70 -14.37 0.73 5.67
CA SER A 70 -14.00 -0.63 5.33
C SER A 70 -12.56 -0.64 4.85
N GLU A 71 -11.75 -1.52 5.41
CA GLU A 71 -10.41 -1.77 4.89
C GLU A 71 -10.48 -2.43 3.51
N THR A 72 -9.48 -2.17 2.67
CA THR A 72 -9.34 -2.80 1.35
C THR A 72 -7.89 -3.21 1.16
N ARG A 73 -7.65 -4.49 0.89
CA ARG A 73 -6.34 -5.05 0.62
C ARG A 73 -6.06 -5.05 -0.87
N PHE A 74 -4.92 -4.51 -1.26
CA PHE A 74 -4.42 -4.52 -2.63
C PHE A 74 -3.30 -5.53 -2.75
N VAL A 75 -3.32 -6.34 -3.80
CA VAL A 75 -2.32 -7.39 -4.04
C VAL A 75 -1.82 -7.31 -5.48
N LEU A 76 -0.51 -7.18 -5.66
CA LEU A 76 0.17 -7.31 -6.94
C LEU A 76 0.93 -8.64 -6.94
N SER A 77 0.41 -9.63 -7.65
CA SER A 77 0.98 -10.96 -7.78
C SER A 77 1.82 -11.06 -9.05
N PHE A 78 2.92 -11.81 -9.03
CA PHE A 78 3.75 -12.05 -10.21
C PHE A 78 3.94 -13.54 -10.48
N ILE A 79 3.69 -13.96 -11.71
CA ILE A 79 3.97 -15.31 -12.19
C ILE A 79 4.74 -15.20 -13.52
N SER A 80 5.84 -15.93 -13.61
CA SER A 80 6.66 -16.08 -14.82
C SER A 80 7.03 -17.53 -15.06
N ASP A 81 7.14 -17.92 -16.33
CA ASP A 81 7.64 -19.22 -16.78
C ASP A 81 9.18 -19.30 -16.85
N VAL A 82 9.85 -18.16 -16.66
CA VAL A 82 11.30 -18.01 -16.54
C VAL A 82 11.70 -17.50 -15.15
N GLU A 83 12.96 -17.71 -14.76
CA GLU A 83 13.53 -17.25 -13.48
C GLU A 83 13.83 -15.74 -13.52
N GLU A 84 12.76 -14.96 -13.66
CA GLU A 84 12.79 -13.49 -13.63
C GLU A 84 12.00 -12.97 -12.42
N SER A 85 12.19 -11.68 -12.13
CA SER A 85 11.55 -10.92 -11.07
C SER A 85 11.05 -9.59 -11.62
N ILE A 86 9.99 -9.05 -11.03
CA ILE A 86 9.62 -7.65 -11.23
C ILE A 86 10.08 -6.81 -10.05
N TRP A 87 10.14 -5.51 -10.24
CA TRP A 87 10.53 -4.55 -9.22
C TRP A 87 9.41 -3.54 -8.98
N VAL A 88 9.21 -3.18 -7.71
CA VAL A 88 8.16 -2.27 -7.25
C VAL A 88 8.75 -1.25 -6.29
N ASN A 89 8.40 0.04 -6.39
CA ASN A 89 8.84 0.99 -5.35
C ASN A 89 7.88 0.92 -4.15
N GLU A 90 8.41 0.57 -2.98
CA GLU A 90 7.62 0.40 -1.75
C GLU A 90 7.30 1.72 -1.04
N THR A 91 8.19 2.71 -1.15
CA THR A 91 8.07 3.89 -0.30
C THR A 91 7.11 4.91 -0.92
N ASP A 92 6.25 5.44 -0.06
CA ASP A 92 5.33 6.55 -0.34
C ASP A 92 5.94 7.88 0.16
N PRO A 93 6.92 8.50 -0.52
CA PRO A 93 7.28 9.86 -0.20
C PRO A 93 6.22 10.79 -0.81
N ALA A 94 5.03 10.75 -0.22
CA ALA A 94 3.95 11.70 -0.35
C ALA A 94 3.29 11.84 -1.74
N TRP A 95 4.01 11.99 -2.85
CA TRP A 95 3.48 12.53 -4.11
C TRP A 95 4.22 12.14 -5.38
N THR A 96 5.37 11.48 -5.31
CA THR A 96 6.11 11.17 -6.53
C THR A 96 5.52 9.94 -7.20
N SER A 97 5.02 10.13 -8.42
CA SER A 97 4.75 9.08 -9.41
C SER A 97 5.89 8.05 -9.38
N GLY A 98 5.64 6.89 -8.78
CA GLY A 98 6.71 5.94 -8.48
C GLY A 98 6.26 4.78 -7.62
N HIS A 99 5.31 4.98 -6.70
CA HIS A 99 4.78 3.89 -5.88
C HIS A 99 4.14 2.80 -6.75
N TRP A 100 4.29 1.55 -6.34
CA TRP A 100 3.68 0.42 -7.04
C TRP A 100 2.14 0.41 -7.02
N LEU A 101 1.52 1.21 -6.16
CA LEU A 101 0.07 1.32 -6.05
C LEU A 101 -0.35 2.77 -5.89
N THR A 102 -1.17 3.26 -6.80
CA THR A 102 -1.93 4.51 -6.66
C THR A 102 -3.41 4.19 -6.56
N ILE A 103 -4.15 4.91 -5.72
CA ILE A 103 -5.60 4.83 -5.67
C ILE A 103 -6.14 6.14 -6.22
N GLU A 104 -7.07 6.09 -7.17
CA GLU A 104 -7.63 7.27 -7.83
C GLU A 104 -9.15 7.33 -7.68
N ARG A 105 -9.67 8.56 -7.64
CA ARG A 105 -11.10 8.86 -7.71
C ARG A 105 -11.33 9.93 -8.78
N GLY A 106 -12.05 9.57 -9.83
CA GLY A 106 -12.32 10.47 -10.95
C GLY A 106 -11.06 10.90 -11.72
N GLY A 107 -10.06 10.00 -11.82
CA GLY A 107 -8.78 10.26 -12.49
C GLY A 107 -7.80 11.12 -11.69
N MET A 108 -8.04 11.29 -10.39
CA MET A 108 -7.12 11.99 -9.48
C MET A 108 -6.68 11.05 -8.37
N ALA A 109 -5.37 10.95 -8.15
CA ALA A 109 -4.79 10.21 -7.04
C ALA A 109 -5.28 10.75 -5.69
N ILE A 110 -5.70 9.86 -4.79
CA ILE A 110 -6.02 10.20 -3.40
C ILE A 110 -4.77 10.01 -2.53
N ARG A 111 -4.65 10.80 -1.47
CA ARG A 111 -3.63 10.57 -0.44
C ARG A 111 -4.11 9.46 0.48
N LYS A 112 -3.44 8.32 0.43
CA LYS A 112 -3.72 7.14 1.27
C LYS A 112 -2.92 7.10 2.57
N SER A 113 -1.96 8.02 2.75
CA SER A 113 -1.08 8.11 3.92
C SER A 113 -0.91 9.57 4.39
N MET A 114 -0.57 9.75 5.67
CA MET A 114 -0.20 11.05 6.21
C MET A 114 1.22 11.40 5.76
N ALA A 115 1.34 12.26 4.74
CA ALA A 115 2.63 12.81 4.33
C ALA A 115 2.56 14.33 4.12
N CYS A 116 3.32 15.10 4.89
CA CYS A 116 3.41 16.55 4.69
C CYS A 116 4.11 16.83 3.37
N GLU A 117 3.34 17.36 2.44
CA GLU A 117 3.64 17.54 1.01
C GLU A 117 4.80 18.51 0.73
N THR A 118 5.23 19.27 1.73
CA THR A 118 6.21 20.34 1.57
C THR A 118 6.99 20.57 2.86
N CYS A 119 7.40 19.49 3.53
CA CYS A 119 8.25 19.67 4.69
C CYS A 119 9.67 20.07 4.27
N SER A 120 9.95 21.36 4.38
CA SER A 120 11.30 21.85 4.55
C SER A 120 11.80 21.31 5.88
N CYS A 121 12.46 20.15 5.85
CA CYS A 121 12.84 19.42 7.06
C CYS A 121 13.79 20.20 7.98
N ASP A 122 14.47 21.19 7.41
CA ASP A 122 15.29 22.15 8.14
C ASP A 122 14.45 23.18 8.92
N GLU A 123 13.23 23.46 8.47
CA GLU A 123 12.31 24.46 9.05
C GLU A 123 11.17 23.82 9.85
N CYS A 124 10.93 22.52 9.70
CA CYS A 124 9.92 21.74 10.43
C CYS A 124 10.52 20.43 10.98
N PRO A 125 11.36 20.48 12.04
CA PRO A 125 12.09 19.32 12.55
C PRO A 125 11.20 18.24 13.20
N ASN A 126 9.93 18.55 13.48
CA ASN A 126 8.95 17.60 14.01
C ASN A 126 8.04 16.99 12.93
N CYS A 127 8.40 17.18 11.67
CA CYS A 127 7.59 16.70 10.57
C CYS A 127 7.75 15.18 10.39
N PRO A 128 6.66 14.39 10.42
CA PRO A 128 6.75 12.92 10.35
C PRO A 128 7.41 12.36 9.08
N VAL A 129 7.46 13.16 8.00
CA VAL A 129 8.10 12.78 6.73
C VAL A 129 9.60 13.05 6.71
N CYS A 130 10.12 13.84 7.64
CA CYS A 130 11.53 14.18 7.68
C CYS A 130 12.35 13.04 8.28
N GLY A 131 13.27 12.50 7.47
CA GLY A 131 14.04 11.30 7.82
C GLY A 131 13.35 9.99 7.44
N GLN A 132 12.25 10.01 6.66
CA GLN A 132 11.74 8.80 6.03
C GLN A 132 12.80 8.22 5.08
N PRO A 133 12.91 6.88 5.01
CA PRO A 133 13.87 6.23 4.12
C PRO A 133 13.59 6.63 2.67
N CYS A 134 14.64 6.66 1.85
CA CYS A 134 14.50 6.89 0.42
C CYS A 134 13.65 5.78 -0.22
N PRO A 135 12.98 6.04 -1.36
CA PRO A 135 12.34 5.00 -2.17
C PRO A 135 13.18 3.73 -2.24
N THR A 136 12.57 2.57 -2.09
CA THR A 136 13.31 1.32 -2.26
C THR A 136 12.57 0.46 -3.26
N ALA A 137 13.24 0.17 -4.37
CA ALA A 137 12.82 -0.90 -5.27
C ALA A 137 12.90 -2.24 -4.51
N ILE A 138 11.78 -2.94 -4.45
CA ILE A 138 11.65 -4.27 -3.89
C ILE A 138 11.49 -5.25 -5.03
N GLU A 139 12.21 -6.36 -4.92
CA GLU A 139 12.07 -7.50 -5.81
C GLU A 139 10.79 -8.29 -5.47
N VAL A 140 9.96 -8.54 -6.48
CA VAL A 140 8.88 -9.52 -6.42
C VAL A 140 9.25 -10.66 -7.37
N ALA A 141 9.80 -11.72 -6.79
CA ALA A 141 10.17 -12.92 -7.52
C ALA A 141 8.94 -13.67 -8.07
N SER A 142 9.13 -14.54 -9.07
CA SER A 142 8.05 -15.39 -9.61
C SER A 142 7.37 -16.22 -8.51
N GLY A 143 6.04 -16.16 -8.46
CA GLY A 143 5.20 -16.72 -7.41
C GLY A 143 5.04 -15.84 -6.16
N GLY A 144 5.73 -14.70 -6.11
CA GLY A 144 5.64 -13.70 -5.05
C GLY A 144 4.50 -12.69 -5.25
N ALA A 145 4.27 -11.88 -4.22
CA ALA A 145 3.33 -10.78 -4.26
C ALA A 145 3.78 -9.60 -3.39
N ALA A 146 3.39 -8.39 -3.80
CA ALA A 146 3.43 -7.18 -2.98
C ALA A 146 2.00 -6.88 -2.49
N ASP A 147 1.85 -6.52 -1.21
CA ASP A 147 0.54 -6.24 -0.64
C ASP A 147 0.47 -4.93 0.15
N TYR A 148 -0.69 -4.28 0.11
CA TYR A 148 -0.96 -3.03 0.81
C TYR A 148 -2.37 -3.03 1.39
N LEU A 149 -2.52 -2.66 2.65
CA LEU A 149 -3.83 -2.52 3.30
C LEU A 149 -4.21 -1.04 3.39
N TRP A 150 -5.23 -0.65 2.65
CA TRP A 150 -5.83 0.68 2.75
C TRP A 150 -6.91 0.68 3.82
N SER A 151 -6.81 1.58 4.79
CA SER A 151 -7.75 1.70 5.90
C SER A 151 -9.08 2.39 5.53
N GLY A 152 -9.29 2.71 4.25
CA GLY A 152 -10.49 3.42 3.77
C GLY A 152 -10.53 4.90 4.17
N PHE A 153 -9.37 5.48 4.52
CA PHE A 153 -9.23 6.90 4.78
C PHE A 153 -8.46 7.59 3.65
N GLU A 154 -8.85 8.82 3.34
CA GLU A 154 -8.09 9.73 2.51
C GLU A 154 -7.62 10.93 3.34
N TYR A 155 -6.49 11.52 2.93
CA TYR A 155 -5.82 12.60 3.67
C TYR A 155 -5.71 13.89 2.84
N PRO A 156 -6.83 14.56 2.49
CA PRO A 156 -6.77 15.82 1.76
C PRO A 156 -5.99 16.92 2.50
N SER A 157 -5.39 17.83 1.73
CA SER A 157 -4.80 19.05 2.29
C SER A 157 -5.87 19.94 2.91
N ALA A 158 -5.58 20.45 4.09
CA ALA A 158 -6.37 21.41 4.84
C ALA A 158 -5.45 22.55 5.32
N ASP A 159 -6.00 23.74 5.56
CA ASP A 159 -5.21 24.85 6.11
C ASP A 159 -4.80 24.54 7.55
N CYS A 160 -3.52 24.76 7.88
CA CYS A 160 -2.99 24.57 9.22
C CYS A 160 -3.51 25.69 10.15
N PRO A 161 -4.34 25.38 11.16
CA PRO A 161 -4.96 26.41 12.00
C PRO A 161 -3.93 27.22 12.81
N SER A 162 -2.80 26.59 13.14
CA SER A 162 -1.72 27.17 13.96
C SER A 162 -0.64 27.90 13.16
N ALA A 163 -0.63 27.79 11.83
CA ALA A 163 0.39 28.39 10.98
C ALA A 163 -0.23 28.86 9.65
N PRO A 164 -0.68 30.12 9.56
CA PRO A 164 -1.26 30.67 8.34
C PRO A 164 -0.32 30.51 7.14
N GLY A 165 -0.82 29.93 6.05
CA GLY A 165 -0.05 29.64 4.84
C GLY A 165 0.62 28.26 4.81
N GLN A 166 0.49 27.47 5.88
CA GLN A 166 0.87 26.05 5.88
C GLN A 166 -0.37 25.18 5.64
N THR A 167 -0.18 24.04 4.98
CA THR A 167 -1.21 23.00 4.84
C THR A 167 -0.90 21.81 5.75
N CYS A 168 -1.90 21.36 6.49
CA CYS A 168 -1.89 20.06 7.17
C CYS A 168 -2.72 19.05 6.37
N LEU A 169 -2.66 17.79 6.75
CA LEU A 169 -3.57 16.77 6.21
C LEU A 169 -4.68 16.55 7.21
N ASP A 170 -5.92 16.51 6.73
CA ASP A 170 -7.07 16.10 7.52
C ASP A 170 -7.42 14.64 7.18
N GLN A 171 -7.69 13.82 8.18
CA GLN A 171 -8.09 12.43 7.95
C GLN A 171 -9.60 12.36 7.76
N VAL A 172 -10.04 12.00 6.56
CA VAL A 172 -11.46 11.85 6.25
C VAL A 172 -11.75 10.45 5.74
N ALA A 173 -12.91 9.90 6.10
CA ALA A 173 -13.36 8.62 5.55
C ALA A 173 -13.58 8.77 4.04
N ALA A 174 -13.06 7.83 3.25
CA ALA A 174 -13.24 7.84 1.82
C ALA A 174 -14.74 7.67 1.49
N PRO A 175 -15.34 8.59 0.71
CA PRO A 175 -16.69 8.47 0.21
C PRO A 175 -16.93 7.14 -0.50
N ALA A 176 -18.13 6.60 -0.34
CA ALA A 176 -18.54 5.44 -1.13
C ALA A 176 -18.58 5.81 -2.64
N GLY A 177 -18.10 4.92 -3.50
CA GLY A 177 -18.01 5.18 -4.93
C GLY A 177 -17.13 4.20 -5.68
N ILE A 178 -16.93 4.47 -6.97
CA ILE A 178 -16.00 3.73 -7.82
C ILE A 178 -14.63 4.42 -7.76
N TYR A 179 -13.61 3.63 -7.51
CA TYR A 179 -12.21 4.00 -7.48
C TYR A 179 -11.43 3.21 -8.52
N THR A 180 -10.23 3.69 -8.86
CA THR A 180 -9.28 2.97 -9.71
C THR A 180 -8.01 2.70 -8.91
N ALA A 181 -7.57 1.45 -8.84
CA ALA A 181 -6.25 1.08 -8.37
C ALA A 181 -5.30 1.00 -9.57
N VAL A 182 -4.22 1.77 -9.54
CA VAL A 182 -3.17 1.75 -10.56
C VAL A 182 -1.97 0.99 -9.97
N PHE A 183 -1.73 -0.20 -10.48
CA PHE A 183 -0.60 -1.04 -10.12
C PHE A 183 0.56 -0.78 -11.08
N CYS A 184 1.74 -0.44 -10.58
CA CYS A 184 2.93 -0.15 -11.39
C CYS A 184 4.12 -1.03 -10.98
N TRP A 185 4.85 -1.54 -11.97
CA TRP A 185 6.02 -2.39 -11.79
C TRP A 185 7.03 -2.18 -12.93
N GLY A 186 8.28 -2.56 -12.72
CA GLY A 186 9.30 -2.57 -13.77
C GLY A 186 10.03 -3.91 -13.83
N LEU A 187 10.83 -4.11 -14.88
CA LEU A 187 11.65 -5.31 -15.05
C LEU A 187 13.08 -5.12 -14.53
N SER A 188 13.43 -3.89 -14.17
CA SER A 188 14.75 -3.49 -13.73
C SER A 188 14.64 -2.29 -12.77
N TYR A 189 15.74 -2.00 -12.10
CA TYR A 189 15.88 -0.82 -11.26
C TYR A 189 17.28 -0.24 -11.44
N GLU A 190 17.41 1.06 -11.20
CA GLU A 190 18.67 1.79 -11.24
C GLU A 190 18.89 2.50 -9.91
N GLY A 191 20.14 2.54 -9.42
CA GLY A 191 20.47 3.31 -8.22
C GLY A 191 21.76 2.83 -7.58
N THR A 192 22.42 3.74 -6.88
CA THR A 192 23.61 3.44 -6.09
C THR A 192 23.34 3.66 -4.60
N PRO A 193 23.82 2.77 -3.70
CA PRO A 193 23.77 3.02 -2.26
C PRO A 193 24.39 4.38 -1.89
N PRO A 194 23.87 5.12 -0.89
CA PRO A 194 22.93 4.66 0.16
C PRO A 194 21.44 5.00 -0.08
N CYS A 195 21.06 5.63 -1.20
CA CYS A 195 19.68 6.06 -1.52
C CYS A 195 19.49 6.37 -3.02
N PRO A 196 18.28 6.22 -3.59
CA PRO A 196 17.49 4.99 -3.73
C PRO A 196 17.72 4.26 -5.07
N ALA A 197 17.35 2.98 -5.06
CA ALA A 197 17.09 2.20 -6.26
C ALA A 197 15.68 2.55 -6.77
N ASP A 198 15.59 3.15 -7.94
CA ASP A 198 14.34 3.48 -8.62
C ASP A 198 14.02 2.40 -9.66
N VAL A 199 12.78 1.91 -9.63
CA VAL A 199 12.26 1.06 -10.70
C VAL A 199 12.26 1.82 -12.03
N VAL A 200 12.84 1.22 -13.06
CA VAL A 200 12.84 1.78 -14.44
C VAL A 200 11.99 0.90 -15.36
N ASP A 201 11.71 1.39 -16.57
CA ASP A 201 10.84 0.72 -17.56
C ASP A 201 9.46 0.35 -16.97
N ILE A 202 8.84 1.33 -16.31
CA ILE A 202 7.60 1.15 -15.55
C ILE A 202 6.43 0.80 -16.49
N ASN A 203 5.78 -0.31 -16.18
CA ASN A 203 4.50 -0.74 -16.72
C ASN A 203 3.43 -0.51 -15.64
N CYS A 204 2.24 -0.08 -16.04
CA CYS A 204 1.13 0.09 -15.12
C CYS A 204 -0.15 -0.56 -15.65
N ALA A 205 -1.02 -0.97 -14.74
CA ALA A 205 -2.35 -1.47 -15.04
C ALA A 205 -3.39 -0.92 -14.06
N GLU A 206 -4.59 -0.69 -14.57
CA GLU A 206 -5.71 -0.12 -13.83
C GLU A 206 -6.75 -1.19 -13.51
N VAL A 207 -7.22 -1.22 -12.25
CA VAL A 207 -8.32 -2.07 -11.79
C VAL A 207 -9.36 -1.20 -11.11
N GLN A 208 -10.59 -1.20 -11.62
CA GLN A 208 -11.70 -0.51 -10.97
C GLN A 208 -12.26 -1.33 -9.82
N PHE A 209 -12.59 -0.66 -8.72
CA PHE A 209 -13.22 -1.29 -7.55
C PHE A 209 -14.25 -0.36 -6.90
N VAL A 210 -15.16 -0.94 -6.12
CA VAL A 210 -16.18 -0.20 -5.36
C VAL A 210 -15.71 -0.05 -3.92
N HIS A 211 -15.81 1.15 -3.36
CA HIS A 211 -15.60 1.39 -1.93
C HIS A 211 -16.95 1.80 -1.29
N PRO A 212 -17.29 1.32 -0.07
CA PRO A 212 -16.65 0.20 0.63
C PRO A 212 -16.76 -1.09 -0.18
N ASP A 213 -15.67 -1.86 -0.25
CA ASP A 213 -15.63 -3.12 -0.99
C ASP A 213 -16.21 -4.24 -0.09
N PRO A 214 -17.27 -4.96 -0.49
CA PRO A 214 -17.80 -6.08 0.29
C PRO A 214 -16.81 -7.24 0.43
N ASP A 215 -15.92 -7.44 -0.54
CA ASP A 215 -14.94 -8.54 -0.55
C ASP A 215 -13.60 -8.10 0.07
N GLY A 216 -13.33 -6.79 0.07
CA GLY A 216 -12.18 -6.17 0.72
C GLY A 216 -10.83 -6.50 0.07
N VAL A 217 -10.81 -7.02 -1.16
CA VAL A 217 -9.56 -7.43 -1.86
C VAL A 217 -9.59 -7.02 -3.34
N VAL A 218 -8.59 -6.27 -3.76
CA VAL A 218 -8.34 -5.87 -5.15
C VAL A 218 -7.00 -6.44 -5.58
N GLU A 219 -7.00 -7.37 -6.54
CA GLU A 219 -5.80 -8.07 -7.01
C GLU A 219 -5.49 -7.77 -8.48
N TYR A 220 -4.20 -7.66 -8.79
CA TYR A 220 -3.68 -7.66 -10.15
C TYR A 220 -2.58 -8.71 -10.30
N LEU A 221 -2.67 -9.53 -11.36
CA LEU A 221 -1.68 -10.55 -11.69
C LEU A 221 -0.84 -10.11 -12.89
N VAL A 222 0.46 -9.92 -12.66
CA VAL A 222 1.45 -9.77 -13.73
C VAL A 222 1.81 -11.16 -14.24
N ASN A 223 1.56 -11.40 -15.53
CA ASN A 223 1.93 -12.63 -16.21
C ASN A 223 2.99 -12.31 -17.28
N HIS A 224 4.19 -12.85 -17.12
CA HIS A 224 5.26 -12.74 -18.11
C HIS A 224 5.48 -14.13 -18.74
N GLY A 225 5.31 -14.21 -20.06
CA GLY A 225 5.55 -15.42 -20.84
C GLY A 225 6.51 -15.12 -21.99
N GLY A 226 7.56 -15.92 -22.10
CA GLY A 226 8.59 -15.82 -23.14
C GLY A 226 8.18 -16.33 -24.53
#